data_AF-K0VUU4-F1
#
_entry.id   AF-K0VUU4-F1
#
_cell.length_a   1.000
_cell.length_b   1.000
_cell.length_c   1.000
_cell.angle_alpha   90.00
_cell.angle_beta   90.00
_cell.angle_gamma   90.00
#
_symmetry.space_group_name_H-M   'P 1'
#
loop_
_entity.id
_entity.type
_entity.pdbx_description
1 polymer ?
#
loop_
_entity_poly.entity_id
_entity_poly.type
_entity_poly.pdbx_seq_one_letter_code
_entity_poly.pdbx_strand_id
1 'polypeptide(L)' 'GMGVGMRKGNTELKTKVDAALCKMINDGKVKEASMHWFQDDYTIPCKK' A
#
# COMPACT_ATOMS: atom_id res chain seq x y z
N GLY A 1 0.27 -8.80 9.34
CA GLY A 1 0.29 -8.21 7.99
C GLY A 1 -0.66 -7.03 7.95
N MET A 2 -0.38 -6.03 7.12
CA MET A 2 -1.22 -4.81 6.97
C MET A 2 -1.99 -4.87 5.65
N GLY A 3 -3.21 -4.33 5.62
CA GLY A 3 -4.05 -4.33 4.42
C GLY A 3 -5.26 -3.40 4.53
N VAL A 4 -5.88 -3.10 3.39
CA VAL A 4 -7.06 -2.22 3.31
C VAL A 4 -8.33 -3.07 3.24
N GLY A 5 -9.21 -2.90 4.22
CA GLY A 5 -10.53 -3.54 4.24
C GLY A 5 -11.48 -2.87 3.25
N MET A 6 -12.15 -3.67 2.42
CA MET A 6 -13.13 -3.20 1.43
C MET A 6 -14.40 -4.04 1.47
N ARG A 7 -15.53 -3.45 1.06
CA ARG A 7 -16.80 -4.17 0.94
C ARG A 7 -16.65 -5.36 0.00
N LYS A 8 -17.09 -6.54 0.44
CA LYS A 8 -17.09 -7.76 -0.37
C LYS A 8 -17.84 -7.55 -1.69
N GLY A 9 -17.25 -8.00 -2.79
CA GLY A 9 -17.80 -7.87 -4.13
C GLY A 9 -17.39 -6.60 -4.89
N ASN A 10 -16.74 -5.62 -4.24
CA ASN A 10 -16.23 -4.43 -4.93
C ASN A 10 -14.85 -4.68 -5.56
N THR A 11 -14.82 -5.52 -6.58
CA THR A 11 -13.60 -5.97 -7.26
C THR A 11 -12.89 -4.84 -8.00
N GLU A 12 -13.65 -3.94 -8.63
CA GLU A 12 -13.08 -2.80 -9.36
C GLU A 12 -12.30 -1.86 -8.43
N LEU A 13 -12.91 -1.48 -7.30
CA LEU A 13 -12.23 -0.65 -6.31
C LEU A 13 -11.00 -1.36 -5.76
N LYS A 14 -11.12 -2.66 -5.48
CA LYS A 14 -9.98 -3.46 -5.01
C LYS A 14 -8.81 -3.40 -5.99
N THR A 15 -9.05 -3.64 -7.27
CA THR A 15 -7.99 -3.62 -8.29
C THR A 15 -7.34 -2.24 -8.39
N LYS A 16 -8.13 -1.16 -8.35
CA LYS A 16 -7.62 0.23 -8.41
C LYS A 16 -6.77 0.57 -7.17
N VAL A 17 -7.24 0.20 -5.98
CA VAL A 17 -6.53 0.45 -4.72
C VAL A 17 -5.23 -0.37 -4.66
N ASP A 18 -5.28 -1.65 -5.01
CA ASP A 18 -4.09 -2.52 -5.03
C ASP A 18 -3.03 -1.95 -6.00
N ALA A 19 -3.42 -1.54 -7.21
CA ALA A 19 -2.51 -0.93 -8.19
C ALA A 19 -1.91 0.38 -7.70
N ALA A 20 -2.72 1.26 -7.09
CA ALA A 20 -2.25 2.53 -6.55
C ALA A 20 -1.27 2.34 -5.38
N LEU A 21 -1.57 1.42 -4.46
CA LEU A 21 -0.67 1.08 -3.35
C LEU A 21 0.65 0.52 -3.85
N CYS A 22 0.63 -0.42 -4.81
CA CYS A 22 1.85 -0.96 -5.40
C CYS A 22 2.69 0.12 -6.09
N LYS A 23 2.04 1.07 -6.79
CA LYS A 23 2.73 2.24 -7.35
C LYS A 23 3.40 3.08 -6.26
N MET A 24 2.68 3.43 -5.20
CA MET A 24 3.23 4.23 -4.09
C MET A 24 4.38 3.54 -3.36
N ILE A 25 4.33 2.21 -3.25
CA ILE A 25 5.42 1.40 -2.69
C ILE A 25 6.66 1.50 -3.60
N ASN A 26 6.50 1.27 -4.91
CA ASN A 26 7.59 1.30 -5.87
C ASN A 26 8.19 2.71 -6.04
N ASP A 27 7.35 3.74 -5.97
CA ASP A 27 7.76 5.14 -6.04
C ASP A 27 8.40 5.63 -4.70
N GLY A 28 8.51 4.77 -3.69
CA GLY A 28 9.14 5.07 -2.40
C GLY A 28 8.30 5.95 -1.46
N LYS A 29 7.07 6.30 -1.83
CA LYS A 29 6.18 7.17 -1.04
C LYS A 29 5.72 6.53 0.26
N VAL A 30 5.52 5.21 0.27
CA VAL A 30 5.19 4.49 1.51
C VAL A 30 6.37 4.51 2.48
N LYS A 31 7.60 4.37 1.96
CA LYS A 31 8.82 4.49 2.76
C LYS A 31 8.98 5.89 3.34
N GLU A 32 8.79 6.93 2.52
CA GLU A 32 8.83 8.33 2.95
C GLU A 32 7.83 8.58 4.11
N ALA A 33 6.59 8.10 3.95
CA ALA A 33 5.58 8.19 5.01
C ALA A 33 5.99 7.41 6.27
N SER A 34 6.53 6.20 6.11
CA SER A 34 6.95 5.36 7.23
C SER A 34 8.06 6.02 8.05
N MET A 35 9.08 6.57 7.38
CA MET A 35 10.17 7.29 8.03
C MET A 35 9.67 8.57 8.73
N HIS A 36 8.67 9.26 8.15
CA HIS A 36 8.11 10.47 8.76
C HIS A 36 7.38 10.18 10.08
N TRP A 37 6.56 9.14 10.11
CA TRP A 37 5.72 8.84 11.28
C TRP A 37 6.41 7.98 12.33
N PHE A 38 7.28 7.06 11.91
CA PHE A 38 7.82 6.02 12.78
C PHE A 38 9.34 6.04 12.87
N GLN A 39 10.02 6.88 12.08
CA GLN A 39 11.48 6.89 11.96
C GLN A 39 12.09 5.53 11.60
N ASP A 40 11.30 4.64 11.00
CA ASP A 40 11.69 3.30 10.57
C ASP A 40 10.87 2.89 9.33
N ASP A 41 11.35 1.88 8.59
CA ASP A 41 10.77 1.44 7.32
C ASP A 41 9.88 0.20 7.48
N TYR A 42 8.57 0.42 7.53
CA TYR A 42 7.54 -0.61 7.58
C TYR A 42 6.95 -0.95 6.19
N THR A 43 7.60 -0.52 5.12
CA THR A 43 7.10 -0.77 3.76
C THR A 43 7.05 -2.27 3.48
N ILE A 44 5.87 -2.78 3.19
CA ILE A 44 5.69 -4.15 2.74
C ILE A 44 5.80 -4.18 1.20
N PRO A 45 6.72 -4.96 0.61
CA PRO A 45 6.83 -5.05 -0.84
C PRO A 45 5.53 -5.52 -1.47
N CYS A 46 5.12 -4.86 -2.55
CA CYS A 46 4.02 -5.36 -3.38
C CYS A 46 4.44 -6.71 -3.97
N LYS A 47 3.68 -7.78 -3.70
CA LYS A 47 3.88 -9.07 -4.34
C LYS A 47 3.44 -8.96 -5.81
N LYS A 48 4.34 -9.35 -6.72
CA LYS A 48 4.04 -9.49 -8.15
C LYS A 48 2.91 -10.50 -8.38
#